data_AF-A0A132PC37-F1
#
_entry.id   AF-A0A132PC37-F1
#
_cell.length_a   1.000
_cell.length_b   1.000
_cell.length_c   1.000
_cell.angle_alpha   90.00
_cell.angle_beta   90.00
_cell.angle_gamma   90.00
#
_symmetry.space_group_name_H-M   'P 1'
#
loop_
_entity.id
_entity.type
_entity.pdbx_description
1 polymer ?
#
loop_
_entity_poly.entity_id
_entity_poly.type
_entity_poly.pdbx_seq_one_letter_code
_entity_poly.pdbx_strand_id
1 'polypeptide(L)'
;MALAGSAVAVGVAATQAHPTSRTRTAITRAKIVRRHVARAHADHERNVSRRNRVFPTQAIHVRRFNATAARAEGRRLTKGYRKQAKSVRKRRRNRR
;
A
#
# COMPACT_ATOMS: atom_id res chain seq x y z
N MET A 1 29.97 -3.54 14.34
CA MET A 1 28.74 -3.07 13.68
C MET A 1 27.91 -4.27 13.21
N ALA A 2 26.85 -4.68 13.93
CA ALA A 2 25.82 -5.60 13.40
C ALA A 2 24.67 -5.79 14.40
N LEU A 3 23.74 -4.83 14.50
CA LEU A 3 22.47 -5.04 15.23
C LEU A 3 21.22 -4.48 14.51
N ALA A 4 21.40 -3.86 13.34
CA ALA A 4 20.30 -3.23 12.61
C ALA A 4 19.40 -4.25 11.86
N GLY A 5 19.91 -5.45 11.55
CA GLY A 5 19.15 -6.47 10.83
C GLY A 5 18.14 -7.23 11.70
N SER A 6 18.52 -7.53 12.94
CA SER A 6 17.71 -8.39 13.83
C SER A 6 16.45 -7.68 14.33
N ALA A 7 16.52 -6.37 14.61
CA ALA A 7 15.37 -5.60 15.10
C ALA A 7 14.24 -5.49 14.05
N VAL A 8 14.59 -5.36 12.76
CA VAL A 8 13.61 -5.28 11.68
C VAL A 8 12.93 -6.64 11.46
N ALA A 9 13.68 -7.74 11.53
CA ALA A 9 13.16 -9.09 11.39
C ALA A 9 12.22 -9.48 12.54
N VAL A 10 12.58 -9.15 13.80
CA VAL A 10 11.72 -9.38 14.98
C VAL A 10 10.45 -8.54 14.91
N GLY A 11 10.53 -7.29 14.44
CA GLY A 11 9.37 -6.43 14.22
C GLY A 11 8.38 -7.01 13.19
N VAL A 12 8.87 -7.60 12.10
CA VAL A 12 8.02 -8.23 11.09
C VAL A 12 7.44 -9.56 11.58
N ALA A 13 8.22 -10.37 12.30
CA ALA A 13 7.79 -11.67 12.85
C ALA A 13 6.74 -11.53 13.97
N ALA A 14 6.93 -10.62 14.94
CA ALA A 14 5.96 -10.37 16.01
C ALA A 14 4.62 -9.81 15.49
N THR A 15 4.63 -9.21 14.29
CA THR A 15 3.42 -8.69 13.65
C THR A 15 2.56 -9.81 13.02
N GLN A 16 3.13 -10.99 12.74
CA GLN A 16 2.45 -12.10 12.05
C GLN A 16 1.58 -13.01 12.94
N ALA A 17 1.67 -12.92 14.27
CA ALA A 17 1.00 -13.88 15.16
C ALA A 17 -0.54 -13.87 15.02
N HIS A 18 -1.18 -12.72 14.83
CA HIS A 18 -2.64 -12.61 14.77
C HIS A 18 -3.15 -11.64 13.68
N PRO A 19 -3.22 -12.07 12.40
CA PRO A 19 -3.77 -11.27 11.30
C PRO A 19 -5.29 -10.99 11.41
N THR A 20 -5.92 -11.38 12.52
CA THR A 20 -7.37 -11.27 12.77
C THR A 20 -7.75 -10.13 13.72
N SER A 21 -6.79 -9.55 14.42
CA SER A 21 -7.00 -8.40 15.32
C SER A 21 -7.49 -7.18 14.53
N ARG A 22 -8.55 -6.53 15.03
CA ARG A 22 -9.15 -5.35 14.37
C ARG A 22 -8.15 -4.20 14.27
N THR A 23 -7.39 -3.97 15.33
CA THR A 23 -6.37 -2.90 15.40
C THR A 23 -5.19 -3.18 14.48
N ARG A 24 -4.63 -4.41 14.50
CA ARG A 24 -3.52 -4.76 13.60
C ARG A 24 -3.93 -4.73 12.12
N THR A 25 -5.12 -5.23 11.79
CA THR A 25 -5.63 -5.14 10.41
C THR A 25 -5.86 -3.70 9.98
N ALA A 26 -6.30 -2.81 10.87
CA ALA A 26 -6.40 -1.38 10.56
C ALA A 26 -5.04 -0.75 10.27
N ILE A 27 -4.00 -1.05 11.07
CA ILE A 27 -2.62 -0.58 10.84
C ILE A 27 -2.09 -1.09 9.51
N THR A 28 -2.25 -2.39 9.20
CA THR A 28 -1.81 -2.95 7.92
C THR A 28 -2.54 -2.31 6.75
N ARG A 29 -3.85 -2.11 6.85
CA ARG A 29 -4.62 -1.39 5.81
C ARG A 29 -4.09 0.04 5.63
N ALA A 30 -3.80 0.76 6.71
CA ALA A 30 -3.22 2.10 6.62
C ALA A 30 -1.86 2.09 5.91
N LYS A 31 -0.99 1.12 6.19
CA LYS A 31 0.29 0.95 5.48
C LYS A 31 0.09 0.67 3.99
N ILE A 32 -0.83 -0.21 3.62
CA ILE A 32 -1.16 -0.51 2.22
C ILE A 32 -1.66 0.76 1.51
N VAL A 33 -2.59 1.49 2.12
CA VAL A 33 -3.13 2.74 1.56
C VAL A 33 -2.01 3.77 1.37
N ARG A 34 -1.14 3.97 2.36
CA ARG A 34 0.01 4.90 2.24
C ARG A 34 0.93 4.51 1.08
N ARG A 35 1.28 3.23 0.96
CA ARG A 35 2.10 2.73 -0.16
C ARG A 35 1.42 2.93 -1.51
N HIS A 36 0.11 2.70 -1.59
CA HIS A 36 -0.66 2.93 -2.81
C HIS A 36 -0.63 4.40 -3.23
N VAL A 37 -0.84 5.33 -2.29
CA VAL A 37 -0.76 6.77 -2.57
C VAL A 37 0.64 7.17 -3.04
N ALA A 38 1.70 6.68 -2.39
CA ALA A 38 3.06 6.97 -2.79
C ALA A 38 3.38 6.46 -4.21
N ARG A 39 2.93 5.25 -4.55
CA ARG A 39 3.07 4.69 -5.90
C ARG A 39 2.29 5.51 -6.93
N ALA A 40 1.04 5.86 -6.63
CA ALA A 40 0.21 6.67 -7.53
C ALA A 40 0.83 8.06 -7.78
N HIS A 41 1.48 8.65 -6.77
CA HIS A 41 2.23 9.90 -6.93
C HIS A 41 3.42 9.72 -7.88
N ALA A 42 4.27 8.71 -7.64
CA ALA A 42 5.43 8.44 -8.49
C ALA A 42 5.02 8.13 -9.94
N ASP A 43 3.93 7.39 -10.14
CA ASP A 43 3.39 7.09 -11.47
C ASP A 43 2.86 8.37 -12.15
N HIS A 44 2.22 9.26 -11.39
CA HIS A 44 1.79 10.56 -11.91
C HIS A 44 2.97 11.41 -12.36
N GLU A 45 4.02 11.56 -11.53
CA GLU A 45 5.23 12.29 -11.90
C GLU A 45 5.93 11.68 -13.12
N ARG A 46 6.02 10.35 -13.18
CA ARG A 46 6.60 9.65 -14.32
C ARG A 46 5.81 9.91 -15.60
N ASN A 47 4.48 9.93 -15.52
CA ASN A 47 3.61 10.23 -16.66
C ASN A 47 3.73 11.70 -17.09
N VAL A 48 3.80 12.64 -16.15
CA VAL A 48 4.06 14.06 -16.43
C VAL A 48 5.39 14.21 -17.15
N SER A 49 6.47 13.64 -16.60
CA SER A 49 7.81 13.70 -17.18
C SER A 49 7.86 13.10 -18.58
N ARG A 50 7.27 11.92 -18.78
CA ARG A 50 7.17 11.29 -20.11
C ARG A 50 6.39 12.14 -21.10
N ARG A 51 5.27 12.73 -20.67
CA ARG A 51 4.43 13.55 -21.54
C ARG A 51 5.14 14.83 -21.96
N ASN A 52 5.83 15.49 -21.04
CA ASN A 52 6.67 16.66 -21.33
C ASN A 52 7.82 16.33 -22.27
N ARG A 53 8.38 15.12 -22.18
CA ARG A 53 9.42 14.65 -23.11
C ARG A 53 8.88 14.41 -24.52
N VAL A 54 7.66 13.90 -24.66
CA VAL A 54 7.06 13.58 -25.97
C VAL A 54 6.48 14.82 -26.65
N PHE A 55 5.87 15.74 -25.88
CA PHE A 55 5.21 16.94 -26.40
C PHE A 55 5.81 18.20 -25.76
N PRO A 56 7.05 18.58 -26.10
CA PRO A 56 7.77 19.67 -25.43
C PRO A 56 7.19 21.06 -25.69
N THR A 57 6.52 21.28 -26.83
CA THR A 57 5.95 22.57 -27.22
C THR A 57 4.50 22.78 -26.78
N GLN A 58 3.82 21.74 -26.30
CA GLN A 58 2.49 21.89 -25.73
C GLN A 58 2.62 22.18 -24.24
N ALA A 59 2.20 23.38 -23.81
CA ALA A 59 1.97 23.69 -22.40
C ALA A 59 0.77 22.88 -21.90
N ILE A 60 0.96 21.58 -21.70
CA ILE A 60 -0.07 20.71 -21.18
C ILE A 60 -0.17 21.01 -19.69
N HIS A 61 -1.20 21.77 -19.31
CA HIS A 61 -1.58 21.97 -17.91
C HIS A 61 -2.02 20.64 -17.31
N VAL A 62 -1.07 19.81 -16.87
CA VAL A 62 -1.38 18.56 -16.20
C VAL A 62 -1.98 18.90 -14.84
N ARG A 63 -3.18 18.38 -14.56
CA ARG A 63 -3.83 18.53 -13.25
C ARG A 63 -2.91 17.98 -12.17
N ARG A 64 -2.75 18.74 -11.08
CA ARG A 64 -1.98 18.31 -9.91
C ARG A 64 -2.48 16.97 -9.38
N PHE A 65 -1.56 16.17 -8.81
CA PHE A 65 -1.89 14.90 -8.18
C PHE A 65 -2.94 15.07 -7.07
N ASN A 66 -4.02 14.27 -7.13
CA ASN A 66 -5.07 14.26 -6.12
C ASN A 66 -4.84 13.13 -5.10
N ALA A 67 -4.16 13.46 -4.00
CA ALA A 67 -3.88 12.51 -2.92
C ALA A 67 -5.15 11.99 -2.22
N THR A 68 -6.23 12.77 -2.19
CA THR A 68 -7.50 12.38 -1.56
C THR A 68 -8.19 11.28 -2.36
N ALA A 69 -8.23 11.43 -3.69
CA ALA A 69 -8.75 10.40 -4.59
C ALA A 69 -7.95 9.09 -4.48
N ALA A 70 -6.61 9.17 -4.49
CA ALA A 70 -5.74 8.00 -4.33
C ALA A 70 -5.92 7.32 -2.96
N ARG A 71 -6.15 8.09 -1.88
CA ARG A 71 -6.49 7.51 -0.57
C ARG A 71 -7.84 6.80 -0.59
N ALA A 72 -8.85 7.37 -1.25
CA ALA A 72 -10.18 6.76 -1.37
C ALA A 72 -10.11 5.45 -2.16
N GLU A 73 -9.36 5.43 -3.26
CA GLU A 73 -9.08 4.23 -4.06
C GLU A 73 -8.36 3.16 -3.22
N GLY A 74 -7.25 3.51 -2.55
CA GLY A 74 -6.55 2.58 -1.66
C GLY A 74 -7.45 2.02 -0.54
N ARG A 75 -8.36 2.84 0.01
CA ARG A 75 -9.35 2.38 1.00
C ARG A 75 -10.35 1.39 0.38
N ARG A 76 -10.78 1.61 -0.87
CA ARG A 76 -11.64 0.70 -1.63
C ARG A 76 -10.95 -0.62 -1.93
N LEU A 77 -9.68 -0.59 -2.36
CA LEU A 77 -8.87 -1.78 -2.60
C LEU A 77 -8.68 -2.64 -1.34
N THR A 78 -8.56 -1.98 -0.19
CA THR A 78 -8.44 -2.67 1.10
C THR A 78 -9.79 -2.93 1.78
N LYS A 79 -10.92 -2.68 1.11
CA LYS A 79 -12.25 -2.96 1.65
C LYS A 79 -12.41 -4.47 1.82
N GLY A 80 -12.80 -4.91 3.00
CA GLY A 80 -12.95 -6.35 3.29
C GLY A 80 -11.64 -7.10 3.56
N TYR A 81 -10.47 -6.43 3.60
CA TYR A 81 -9.16 -7.04 3.87
C TYR A 81 -9.16 -7.97 5.09
N ARG A 82 -9.83 -7.59 6.18
CA ARG A 82 -9.95 -8.44 7.38
C ARG A 82 -10.70 -9.76 7.12
N LYS A 83 -11.78 -9.72 6.32
CA LYS A 83 -12.55 -10.92 5.97
C LYS A 83 -11.69 -11.87 5.12
N GLN A 84 -10.97 -11.31 4.14
CA GLN A 84 -10.01 -12.05 3.31
C GLN A 84 -8.87 -12.65 4.14
N ALA A 85 -8.28 -11.89 5.07
CA ALA A 85 -7.22 -12.40 5.95
C ALA A 85 -7.73 -13.56 6.84
N LYS A 86 -8.97 -13.46 7.36
CA LYS A 86 -9.62 -14.55 8.10
C LYS A 86 -9.87 -15.77 7.22
N SER A 87 -10.36 -15.61 6.00
CA SER A 87 -10.64 -16.73 5.10
C SER A 87 -9.36 -17.46 4.69
N VAL A 88 -8.29 -16.73 4.38
CA VAL A 88 -6.97 -17.31 4.07
C VAL A 88 -6.44 -18.12 5.26
N ARG A 89 -6.51 -17.58 6.48
CA ARG A 89 -6.11 -18.32 7.69
C ARG A 89 -6.93 -19.59 7.90
N LYS A 90 -8.26 -19.52 7.73
CA LYS A 90 -9.15 -20.69 7.85
C LYS A 90 -8.76 -21.79 6.85
N ARG A 91 -8.59 -21.43 5.58
CA ARG A 91 -8.15 -22.37 4.53
C ARG A 91 -6.79 -22.99 4.84
N ARG A 92 -5.83 -22.22 5.35
CA ARG A 92 -4.51 -22.74 5.75
C ARG A 92 -4.59 -23.72 6.92
N ARG A 93 -5.48 -23.47 7.88
CA ARG A 93 -5.70 -24.40 9.01
C ARG A 93 -6.32 -25.71 8.55
N ASN A 94 -7.29 -25.66 7.62
CA ASN A 94 -7.98 -26.85 7.13
C ASN A 94 -7.16 -27.69 6.12
N ARG A 95 -6.01 -27.18 5.65
CA ARG A 95 -5.06 -27.91 4.79
C ARG A 95 -3.95 -28.61 5.60
N ARG A 96 -3.88 -28.37 6.90
CA ARG A 96 -2.98 -29.03 7.84
C ARG A 96 -3.76 -30.06 8.62
#